data_AF-A0A6G9YR67-F1
#
_entry.id   AF-A0A6G9YR67-F1
#
_cell.length_a   1.000
_cell.length_b   1.000
_cell.length_c   1.000
_cell.angle_alpha   90.00
_cell.angle_beta   90.00
_cell.angle_gamma   90.00
#
_symmetry.space_group_name_H-M   'P 1'
#
loop_
_entity.id
_entity.type
_entity.pdbx_description
1 polymer ?
#
loop_
_entity_poly.entity_id
_entity_poly.type
_entity_poly.pdbx_seq_one_letter_code
_entity_poly.pdbx_strand_id
1 'polypeptide(L)'
;MDSSGGGERVPAATKQVWEPVRGAGELAEWAAAWDPVHAGVFRAELLEDDAVTVLGGWVGNELVCGAVVHRDADVVGISNVFGLGIPADEVWAGGLRAVARMWPNHAVVGYEQGDDLAAAIQNGCAPIGSLRVWGAIEPGRSE
;
A
#
# COMPACT_ATOMS: atom_id res chain seq x y z
N MET A 1 -14.26 27.27 -39.24
CA MET A 1 -15.61 26.98 -38.73
C MET A 1 -15.87 25.56 -39.17
N ASP A 2 -15.72 24.52 -38.35
CA ASP A 2 -15.80 24.36 -36.91
C ASP A 2 -14.60 23.55 -36.39
N SER A 3 -14.36 23.59 -35.08
CA SER A 3 -13.54 22.59 -34.40
C SER A 3 -14.28 22.29 -33.13
N SER A 4 -15.09 21.24 -33.18
CA SER A 4 -15.78 20.70 -32.02
C SER A 4 -14.72 20.09 -31.10
N GLY A 5 -14.32 20.87 -30.11
CA GLY A 5 -13.56 20.39 -28.95
C GLY A 5 -14.44 19.44 -28.15
N GLY A 6 -14.30 18.14 -28.41
CA GLY A 6 -14.76 17.11 -27.50
C GLY A 6 -13.91 17.17 -26.24
N GLY A 7 -14.36 17.92 -25.23
CA GLY A 7 -13.84 17.79 -23.89
C GLY A 7 -14.23 16.42 -23.35
N GLU A 8 -13.30 15.47 -23.44
CA GLU A 8 -13.34 14.23 -22.67
C GLU A 8 -13.51 14.64 -21.21
N ARG A 9 -14.69 14.40 -20.64
CA ARG A 9 -14.89 14.54 -19.19
C ARG A 9 -14.04 13.45 -18.56
N VAL A 10 -12.86 13.83 -18.04
CA VAL A 10 -12.08 13.00 -17.12
C VAL A 10 -13.06 12.62 -16.00
N PRO A 11 -13.38 11.33 -15.80
CA PRO A 11 -14.21 10.93 -14.69
C PRO A 11 -13.52 11.41 -13.41
N ALA A 12 -14.26 12.06 -12.53
CA ALA A 12 -13.74 12.37 -11.20
C ALA A 12 -13.28 11.04 -10.59
N ALA A 13 -11.99 10.90 -10.32
CA ALA A 13 -11.44 9.70 -9.70
C ALA A 13 -12.26 9.40 -8.45
N THR A 14 -13.01 8.30 -8.49
CA THR A 14 -13.71 7.79 -7.32
C THR A 14 -12.62 7.38 -6.34
N LYS A 15 -12.40 8.24 -5.34
CA LYS A 15 -11.35 8.04 -4.37
C LYS A 15 -11.63 6.78 -3.57
N GLN A 16 -10.65 5.89 -3.53
CA GLN A 16 -10.71 4.63 -2.82
C GLN A 16 -11.02 4.85 -1.33
N VAL A 17 -11.89 4.00 -0.79
CA VAL A 17 -12.19 3.96 0.64
C VAL A 17 -11.22 2.98 1.29
N TRP A 18 -10.46 3.44 2.29
CA TRP A 18 -9.47 2.62 2.97
C TRP A 18 -10.01 2.10 4.30
N GLU A 19 -10.04 0.78 4.47
CA GLU A 19 -10.57 0.08 5.63
C GLU A 19 -9.71 -1.14 6.01
N PRO A 20 -9.77 -1.61 7.27
CA PRO A 20 -9.14 -2.87 7.66
C PRO A 20 -9.79 -4.07 6.97
N VAL A 21 -8.96 -4.96 6.44
CA VAL A 21 -9.34 -6.32 6.07
C VAL A 21 -9.65 -7.11 7.34
N ARG A 22 -10.80 -7.78 7.39
CA ARG A 22 -11.28 -8.46 8.62
C ARG A 22 -11.48 -9.96 8.47
N GLY A 23 -11.59 -10.46 7.24
CA GLY A 23 -11.88 -11.86 6.97
C GLY A 23 -10.71 -12.61 6.33
N ALA A 24 -10.59 -13.90 6.61
CA ALA A 24 -9.61 -14.77 5.96
C ALA A 24 -9.76 -14.80 4.42
N GLY A 25 -10.99 -14.78 3.91
CA GLY A 25 -11.25 -14.72 2.47
C GLY A 25 -10.80 -13.40 1.84
N GLU A 26 -11.11 -12.29 2.51
CA GLU A 26 -10.70 -10.95 2.10
C GLU A 26 -9.17 -10.79 2.16
N LEU A 27 -8.50 -11.37 3.17
CA LEU A 27 -7.04 -11.41 3.24
C LEU A 27 -6.44 -12.23 2.10
N ALA A 28 -7.05 -13.35 1.73
CA ALA A 28 -6.59 -14.15 0.60
C ALA A 28 -6.70 -13.39 -0.73
N GLU A 29 -7.80 -12.66 -0.94
CA GLU A 29 -7.98 -11.77 -2.10
C GLU A 29 -6.95 -10.63 -2.10
N TRP A 30 -6.73 -10.01 -0.93
CA TRP A 30 -5.75 -8.96 -0.74
C TRP A 30 -4.32 -9.43 -1.03
N ALA A 31 -3.96 -10.61 -0.53
CA ALA A 31 -2.62 -11.18 -0.71
C ALA A 31 -2.36 -11.54 -2.18
N ALA A 32 -3.38 -12.07 -2.88
CA ALA A 32 -3.29 -12.36 -4.30
C ALA A 32 -3.21 -11.09 -5.16
N ALA A 33 -3.85 -10.00 -4.75
CA ALA A 33 -3.77 -8.70 -5.40
C ALA A 33 -2.39 -8.04 -5.21
N TRP A 34 -1.78 -8.19 -4.02
CA TRP A 34 -0.43 -7.71 -3.74
C TRP A 34 0.64 -8.46 -4.53
N ASP A 35 0.69 -9.80 -4.38
CA ASP A 35 1.61 -10.67 -5.10
C ASP A 35 1.04 -12.09 -5.17
N PRO A 36 0.55 -12.55 -6.34
CA PRO A 36 -0.07 -13.86 -6.47
C PRO A 36 0.91 -15.03 -6.29
N VAL A 37 2.22 -14.81 -6.47
CA VAL A 37 3.25 -15.84 -6.29
C VAL A 37 3.54 -16.05 -4.81
N HIS A 38 3.57 -14.95 -4.04
CA HIS A 38 3.92 -14.97 -2.64
C HIS A 38 2.71 -14.84 -1.69
N ALA A 39 1.47 -14.85 -2.21
CA ALA A 39 0.25 -14.66 -1.42
C ALA A 39 0.16 -15.57 -0.17
N GLY A 40 0.74 -16.78 -0.23
CA GLY A 40 0.74 -17.73 0.89
C GLY A 40 1.48 -17.29 2.15
N VAL A 41 2.26 -16.19 2.12
CA VAL A 41 2.91 -15.64 3.32
C VAL A 41 1.90 -14.97 4.27
N PHE A 42 0.76 -14.52 3.75
CA PHE A 42 -0.30 -13.85 4.51
C PHE A 42 -1.33 -14.87 5.01
N ARG A 43 -1.07 -15.43 6.19
CA ARG A 43 -2.00 -16.37 6.82
C ARG A 43 -3.08 -15.64 7.62
N ALA A 44 -4.24 -16.27 7.77
CA ALA A 44 -5.39 -15.66 8.46
C ALA A 44 -5.10 -15.27 9.92
N GLU A 45 -4.20 -15.99 10.60
CA GLU A 45 -3.80 -15.68 11.98
C GLU A 45 -3.12 -14.32 12.10
N LEU A 46 -2.64 -13.72 10.99
CA LEU A 46 -2.13 -12.36 10.99
C LEU A 46 -3.20 -11.34 11.42
N LEU A 47 -4.48 -11.61 11.13
CA LEU A 47 -5.60 -10.73 11.51
C LEU A 47 -5.91 -10.79 13.02
N GLU A 48 -5.35 -11.76 13.73
CA GLU A 48 -5.50 -11.91 15.18
C GLU A 48 -4.44 -11.12 15.97
N ASP A 49 -3.42 -10.60 15.28
CA ASP A 49 -2.36 -9.79 15.90
C ASP A 49 -2.78 -8.32 16.00
N ASP A 50 -3.02 -7.83 17.22
CA ASP A 50 -3.41 -6.44 17.51
C ASP A 50 -2.35 -5.40 17.10
N ALA A 51 -1.10 -5.81 16.87
CA ALA A 51 -0.05 -4.95 16.33
C ALA A 51 -0.14 -4.80 14.81
N VAL A 52 -0.86 -5.68 14.12
CA VAL A 52 -0.96 -5.70 12.67
C VAL A 52 -2.34 -5.24 12.20
N THR A 53 -2.37 -4.46 11.14
CA THR A 53 -3.61 -4.13 10.43
C THR A 53 -3.34 -4.19 8.93
N VAL A 54 -4.00 -5.13 8.26
CA VAL A 54 -4.00 -5.19 6.79
C VAL A 54 -5.06 -4.22 6.29
N LEU A 55 -4.66 -3.25 5.47
CA LEU A 55 -5.55 -2.25 4.89
C LEU A 55 -5.79 -2.56 3.41
N GLY A 56 -7.04 -2.60 3.00
CA GLY A 56 -7.41 -2.51 1.60
C GLY A 56 -7.92 -1.12 1.26
N GLY A 57 -7.85 -0.76 -0.02
CA GLY A 57 -8.52 0.40 -0.58
C GLY A 57 -9.49 -0.04 -1.68
N TRP A 58 -10.76 0.30 -1.53
CA TRP A 58 -11.84 -0.15 -2.42
C TRP A 58 -12.48 0.98 -3.21
N VAL A 59 -12.85 0.68 -4.45
CA VAL A 59 -13.78 1.47 -5.26
C VAL A 59 -15.05 0.64 -5.42
N GLY A 60 -16.11 1.03 -4.71
CA GLY A 60 -17.28 0.16 -4.55
C GLY A 60 -16.89 -1.12 -3.82
N ASN A 61 -16.97 -2.27 -4.49
CA ASN A 61 -16.58 -3.58 -3.94
C ASN A 61 -15.26 -4.10 -4.54
N GLU A 62 -14.62 -3.35 -5.42
CA GLU A 62 -13.37 -3.74 -6.07
C GLU A 62 -12.18 -3.28 -5.24
N LEU A 63 -11.32 -4.23 -4.83
CA LEU A 63 -10.04 -3.93 -4.19
C LEU A 63 -9.07 -3.38 -5.25
N VAL A 64 -8.60 -2.16 -5.07
CA VAL A 64 -7.70 -1.48 -6.03
C VAL A 64 -6.33 -1.15 -5.46
N CYS A 65 -6.12 -1.28 -4.14
CA CYS A 65 -4.83 -1.06 -3.49
C CYS A 65 -4.82 -1.64 -2.09
N GLY A 66 -3.64 -1.66 -1.47
CA GLY A 66 -3.50 -2.11 -0.10
C GLY A 66 -2.17 -1.73 0.52
N ALA A 67 -2.09 -1.93 1.83
CA ALA A 67 -0.87 -1.83 2.62
C ALA A 67 -0.99 -2.72 3.87
N VAL A 68 0.12 -3.20 4.38
CA VAL A 68 0.21 -3.77 5.73
C VAL A 68 0.72 -2.69 6.67
N VAL A 69 0.10 -2.60 7.84
CA VAL A 69 0.47 -1.67 8.89
C VAL A 69 0.86 -2.46 10.12
N HIS A 70 2.01 -2.12 10.70
CA HIS A 70 2.51 -2.69 11.95
C HIS A 70 2.75 -1.57 12.96
N ARG A 71 2.08 -1.61 14.10
CA ARG A 71 2.20 -0.60 15.15
C ARG A 71 3.06 -1.11 16.30
N ASP A 72 4.06 -0.33 16.66
CA ASP A 72 4.85 -0.55 17.87
C ASP A 72 5.21 0.79 18.52
N ALA A 73 5.05 0.86 19.84
CA ALA A 73 5.24 2.06 20.64
C ALA A 73 4.54 3.30 20.03
N ASP A 74 5.31 4.32 19.66
CA ASP A 74 4.89 5.58 19.05
C ASP A 74 5.08 5.63 17.52
N VAL A 75 5.38 4.48 16.92
CA VAL A 75 5.69 4.34 15.50
C VAL A 75 4.71 3.39 14.82
N VAL A 76 4.37 3.72 13.58
CA VAL A 76 3.60 2.88 12.67
C VAL A 76 4.44 2.57 11.45
N GLY A 77 4.83 1.31 11.30
CA GLY A 77 5.42 0.76 10.08
C GLY A 77 4.33 0.60 9.02
N ILE A 78 4.61 1.06 7.80
CA ILE A 78 3.81 0.76 6.60
C ILE A 78 4.68 -0.03 5.62
N SER A 79 4.13 -1.12 5.10
CA SER A 79 4.82 -2.02 4.16
C SER A 79 3.83 -2.64 3.19
N ASN A 80 4.34 -3.39 2.21
CA ASN A 80 3.53 -4.13 1.22
C ASN A 80 2.50 -3.23 0.54
N VAL A 81 2.88 -1.98 0.27
CA VAL A 81 2.03 -1.00 -0.39
C VAL A 81 1.90 -1.38 -1.86
N PHE A 82 0.68 -1.40 -2.39
CA PHE A 82 0.45 -1.68 -3.81
C PHE A 82 -0.78 -0.95 -4.33
N GLY A 83 -0.82 -0.74 -5.65
CA GLY A 83 -1.99 -0.25 -6.38
C GLY A 83 -2.22 -1.03 -7.67
N LEU A 84 -3.48 -1.26 -8.02
CA LEU A 84 -3.93 -1.94 -9.23
C LEU A 84 -4.51 -0.91 -10.20
N GLY A 85 -3.72 -0.51 -11.19
CA GLY A 85 -4.15 0.47 -12.20
C GLY A 85 -4.37 1.88 -11.65
N ILE A 86 -3.88 2.18 -10.44
CA ILE A 86 -3.92 3.51 -9.84
C ILE A 86 -2.51 4.07 -9.61
N PRO A 87 -2.30 5.39 -9.74
CA PRO A 87 -0.98 6.00 -9.54
C PRO A 87 -0.46 5.80 -8.11
N ALA A 88 0.85 5.55 -7.97
CA ALA A 88 1.49 5.38 -6.66
C ALA A 88 1.24 6.57 -5.72
N ASP A 89 1.26 7.80 -6.24
CA ASP A 89 0.93 9.01 -5.47
C ASP A 89 -0.47 8.93 -4.82
N GLU A 90 -1.48 8.45 -5.56
CA GLU A 90 -2.83 8.31 -5.03
C GLU A 90 -2.93 7.19 -3.98
N VAL A 91 -2.20 6.09 -4.17
CA VAL A 91 -2.09 5.00 -3.19
C VAL A 91 -1.51 5.53 -1.88
N TRP A 92 -0.35 6.19 -1.95
CA TRP A 92 0.36 6.74 -0.79
C TRP A 92 -0.45 7.82 -0.08
N ALA A 93 -1.05 8.75 -0.83
CA ALA A 93 -1.94 9.77 -0.28
C ALA A 93 -3.15 9.17 0.47
N GLY A 94 -3.68 8.05 -0.03
CA GLY A 94 -4.80 7.33 0.58
C GLY A 94 -4.39 6.57 1.83
N GLY A 95 -3.34 5.75 1.73
CA GLY A 95 -2.81 4.92 2.79
C GLY A 95 -2.33 5.75 3.99
N LEU A 96 -1.55 6.81 3.77
CA LEU A 96 -1.08 7.69 4.84
C LEU A 96 -2.23 8.40 5.56
N ARG A 97 -3.27 8.82 4.82
CA ARG A 97 -4.49 9.37 5.44
C ARG A 97 -5.23 8.31 6.26
N ALA A 98 -5.24 7.05 5.83
CA ALA A 98 -5.88 5.97 6.59
C ALA A 98 -5.13 5.71 7.90
N VAL A 99 -3.81 5.58 7.83
CA VAL A 99 -2.93 5.43 9.00
C VAL A 99 -3.11 6.60 9.98
N ALA A 100 -3.08 7.84 9.48
CA ALA A 100 -3.23 9.04 10.32
C ALA A 100 -4.62 9.14 11.01
N ARG A 101 -5.67 8.57 10.43
CA ARG A 101 -7.00 8.49 11.07
C ARG A 101 -7.04 7.48 12.21
N MET A 102 -6.38 6.33 12.05
CA MET A 102 -6.40 5.25 13.03
C MET A 102 -5.45 5.52 14.21
N TRP A 103 -4.28 6.07 13.92
CA TRP A 103 -3.24 6.35 14.91
C TRP A 103 -2.77 7.79 14.81
N PRO A 104 -3.62 8.75 15.22
CA PRO A 104 -3.20 10.14 15.25
C PRO A 104 -1.95 10.30 16.13
N ASN A 105 -1.02 11.15 15.68
CA ASN A 105 0.24 11.49 16.35
C ASN A 105 1.33 10.41 16.38
N HIS A 106 1.17 9.28 15.67
CA HIS A 106 2.27 8.31 15.50
C HIS A 106 3.13 8.68 14.29
N ALA A 107 4.45 8.50 14.41
CA ALA A 107 5.34 8.63 13.26
C ALA A 107 5.13 7.45 12.31
N VAL A 108 5.06 7.73 11.00
CA VAL A 108 4.97 6.66 9.99
C VAL A 108 6.35 6.39 9.41
N VAL A 109 6.75 5.12 9.37
CA VAL A 109 8.03 4.67 8.80
C VAL A 109 7.81 3.54 7.81
N GLY A 110 8.69 3.44 6.82
CA GLY A 110 8.65 2.39 5.81
C GLY A 110 9.96 2.38 5.02
N TYR A 111 10.12 1.38 4.17
CA TYR A 111 11.26 1.27 3.25
C TYR A 111 10.73 1.10 1.84
N GLU A 112 11.17 1.96 0.94
CA GLU A 112 10.72 1.97 -0.45
C GLU A 112 11.87 2.26 -1.40
N GLN A 113 11.62 2.03 -2.68
CA GLN A 113 12.52 2.34 -3.78
C GLN A 113 11.74 2.81 -5.01
N GLY A 114 12.44 3.42 -5.98
CA GLY A 114 11.84 3.80 -7.26
C GLY A 114 10.63 4.72 -7.11
N ASP A 115 9.57 4.41 -7.85
CA ASP A 115 8.36 5.23 -7.94
C ASP A 115 7.59 5.29 -6.61
N ASP A 116 7.60 4.21 -5.82
CA ASP A 116 6.96 4.18 -4.51
C ASP A 116 7.67 5.10 -3.51
N LEU A 117 9.00 5.15 -3.53
CA LEU A 117 9.76 6.10 -2.72
C LEU A 117 9.46 7.54 -3.15
N ALA A 118 9.39 7.81 -4.46
CA ALA A 118 9.02 9.13 -4.97
C ALA A 118 7.61 9.53 -4.53
N ALA A 119 6.62 8.63 -4.58
CA ALA A 119 5.26 8.87 -4.14
C ALA A 119 5.16 9.11 -2.63
N ALA A 120 5.88 8.33 -1.81
CA ALA A 120 5.95 8.56 -0.37
C ALA A 120 6.48 9.96 -0.05
N ILE A 121 7.56 10.39 -0.73
CA ILE A 121 8.15 11.72 -0.55
C ILE A 121 7.18 12.83 -0.96
N GLN A 122 6.49 12.68 -2.09
CA GLN A 122 5.47 13.64 -2.55
C GLN A 122 4.34 13.83 -1.54
N ASN A 123 4.04 12.79 -0.76
CA ASN A 123 3.02 12.81 0.28
C ASN A 123 3.52 13.19 1.68
N GLY A 124 4.75 13.73 1.78
CA GLY A 124 5.28 14.33 3.00
C GLY A 124 6.19 13.43 3.83
N CYS A 125 6.52 12.22 3.35
CA CYS A 125 7.60 11.44 3.96
C CYS A 125 8.97 12.07 3.66
N ALA A 126 9.92 11.86 4.56
CA ALA A 126 11.31 12.27 4.37
C ALA A 126 12.23 11.03 4.38
N PRO A 127 13.17 10.91 3.44
CA PRO A 127 14.15 9.83 3.48
C PRO A 127 15.11 10.04 4.66
N ILE A 128 15.27 9.02 5.50
CA ILE A 128 16.12 9.08 6.71
C ILE A 128 17.43 8.29 6.58
N GLY A 129 17.61 7.54 5.49
CA GLY A 129 18.81 6.75 5.23
C GLY A 129 18.57 5.63 4.21
N SER A 130 19.64 4.94 3.82
CA SER A 130 19.57 3.78 2.93
C SER A 130 19.41 2.48 3.71
N LEU A 131 18.54 1.58 3.24
CA LEU A 131 18.42 0.22 3.75
C LEU A 131 19.45 -0.71 3.07
N ARG A 132 20.13 -1.55 3.85
CA ARG A 132 20.98 -2.62 3.34
C ARG A 132 20.32 -3.97 3.62
N VAL A 133 19.99 -4.69 2.56
CA VAL A 133 19.42 -6.05 2.65
C VAL A 133 20.53 -7.08 2.44
N TRP A 134 20.62 -8.07 3.33
CA TRP A 134 21.54 -9.20 3.17
C TRP A 134 20.77 -10.39 2.60
N GLY A 135 21.04 -10.74 1.35
CA GLY A 135 20.51 -11.94 0.72
C GLY A 135 21.43 -13.13 0.96
N ALA A 136 20.85 -14.34 1.00
CA ALA A 136 21.64 -15.54 0.85
C ALA A 136 22.23 -15.57 -0.57
N ILE A 137 23.55 -15.75 -0.68
CA ILE A 137 24.16 -16.09 -1.97
C ILE A 137 23.85 -17.57 -2.21
N GLU A 138 22.92 -17.85 -3.12
CA GLU A 138 22.80 -19.20 -3.65
C GLU A 138 23.97 -19.43 -4.63
N PRO A 139 24.86 -20.42 -4.38
CA PRO A 139 25.91 -20.73 -5.33
C PRO A 139 25.28 -21.25 -6.63
N GLY A 140 25.34 -20.46 -7.71
CA GLY A 140 25.06 -20.93 -9.07
C GLY A 140 24.19 -20.05 -9.98
N ARG A 141 23.71 -18.88 -9.54
CA ARG A 141 22.96 -17.97 -10.43
C ARG A 141 23.88 -16.82 -10.88
N SER A 142 24.47 -16.99 -12.06
CA SER A 142 25.23 -15.94 -12.76
C SER A 142 24.29 -14.84 -13.25
N GLU A 143 24.80 -13.60 -13.27
CA GLU A 143 24.16 -12.37 -13.78
C GLU A 143 23.68 -12.46 -15.24
#